data_AF-A0A2K5AQ75-F1
#
_entry.id   AF-A0A2K5AQ75-F1
#
_cell.length_a   1.000
_cell.length_b   1.000
_cell.length_c   1.000
_cell.angle_alpha   90.00
_cell.angle_beta   90.00
_cell.angle_gamma   90.00
#
_symmetry.space_group_name_H-M   'P 1'
#
loop_
_entity.id
_entity.type
_entity.pdbx_description
1 polymer ?
#
loop_
_entity_poly.entity_id
_entity_poly.type
_entity_poly.pdbx_seq_one_letter_code
_entity_poly.pdbx_strand_id
1 'polypeptide(L)' 'MISTFSMYGASKAACEAMICSYANMYDFKAVIYRLANVIGTSTHGVIYDFIKKLSANRLMLEILRN' A
#
# COMPACT_ATOMS: atom_id res chain seq x y z
N MET A 1 -2.58 6.32 20.50
CA MET A 1 -2.21 7.35 19.49
C MET A 1 -1.67 6.59 18.29
N ILE A 2 -2.33 6.67 17.13
CA ILE A 2 -2.07 5.81 15.97
C ILE A 2 -0.66 6.12 15.44
N SER A 3 0.28 5.20 15.67
CA SER A 3 1.65 5.30 15.17
C SER A 3 1.69 4.86 13.71
N THR A 4 1.64 5.81 12.78
CA THR A 4 1.94 5.56 11.37
C THR A 4 3.45 5.34 11.23
N PHE A 5 3.87 4.08 11.09
CA PHE A 5 5.28 3.69 10.91
C PHE A 5 5.86 4.03 9.52
N SER A 6 5.09 4.67 8.62
CA SER A 6 5.56 5.08 7.29
C SER A 6 4.94 6.40 6.85
N MET A 7 5.69 7.19 6.07
CA MET A 7 5.21 8.44 5.44
C MET A 7 3.95 8.19 4.59
N TYR A 8 3.89 7.05 3.88
CA TYR A 8 2.72 6.66 3.09
C TYR A 8 1.47 6.50 3.96
N GLY A 9 1.59 5.82 5.11
CA GLY A 9 0.50 5.67 6.07
C GLY A 9 0.03 7.02 6.64
N ALA A 10 0.97 7.92 6.95
CA ALA A 10 0.66 9.26 7.44
C ALA A 10 -0.09 10.10 6.39
N SER A 11 0.37 10.11 5.13
CA SER A 11 -0.31 10.83 4.05
C SER A 11 -1.72 10.30 3.79
N LYS A 12 -1.92 8.97 3.83
CA LYS A 12 -3.26 8.37 3.69
C LYS A 12 -4.18 8.81 4.82
N ALA A 13 -3.73 8.75 6.07
CA ALA A 13 -4.52 9.20 7.22
C ALA A 13 -4.88 10.71 7.13
N ALA A 14 -3.96 11.55 6.66
CA ALA A 14 -4.21 12.97 6.44
C ALA A 14 -5.29 13.20 5.36
N CYS A 15 -5.25 12.47 4.25
CA CYS A 15 -6.29 12.55 3.22
C CYS A 15 -7.65 12.08 3.74
N GLU A 16 -7.70 11.03 4.56
CA GLU A 16 -8.96 10.57 5.19
C GLU A 16 -9.57 11.66 6.08
N ALA A 17 -8.75 12.33 6.90
CA ALA A 17 -9.20 13.45 7.72
C ALA A 17 -9.73 14.61 6.87
N MET A 18 -9.05 14.95 5.78
CA MET A 18 -9.49 16.02 4.88
C MET A 18 -10.83 15.70 4.21
N ILE A 19 -10.99 14.49 3.69
CA ILE A 19 -12.24 14.02 3.07
C ILE A 19 -13.37 14.03 4.11
N CYS A 20 -13.10 13.61 5.34
CA CYS A 20 -14.09 13.61 6.42
C CYS A 20 -14.53 15.04 6.79
N SER A 21 -13.61 15.99 6.88
CA SER A 21 -13.95 17.40 7.12
C SER A 21 -14.80 18.00 6.00
N TYR A 22 -14.45 17.72 4.73
CA TYR A 22 -15.24 18.20 3.59
C TYR A 22 -16.62 17.57 3.52
N ALA A 23 -16.71 16.25 3.74
CA ALA A 23 -17.98 15.51 3.77
C ALA A 23 -18.94 16.09 4.82
N ASN A 24 -18.42 16.41 6.01
CA ASN A 24 -19.20 17.06 7.07
C ASN A 24 -19.57 18.51 6.75
N MET A 25 -18.69 19.26 6.08
CA MET A 25 -18.93 20.68 5.81
C MET A 25 -19.92 20.93 4.66
N TYR A 26 -19.98 20.03 3.70
CA TYR A 26 -20.81 20.13 2.49
C TYR A 26 -21.92 19.07 2.43
N ASP A 27 -22.16 18.36 3.54
CA ASP A 27 -23.21 17.35 3.71
C ASP A 27 -23.26 16.27 2.61
N PHE A 28 -22.09 15.86 2.12
CA PHE A 28 -21.97 14.76 1.15
C PHE A 28 -21.39 13.52 1.79
N LYS A 29 -21.83 12.35 1.33
CA LYS A 29 -21.33 11.06 1.81
C LYS A 29 -20.04 10.69 1.08
N ALA A 30 -18.96 10.48 1.84
CA ALA A 30 -17.70 9.95 1.33
C ALA A 30 -17.47 8.53 1.86
N VAL A 31 -16.94 7.65 1.01
CA VAL A 31 -16.57 6.27 1.36
C VAL A 31 -15.07 6.09 1.13
N ILE A 32 -14.36 5.66 2.16
CA ILE A 32 -12.91 5.45 2.13
C ILE A 32 -12.62 3.95 2.19
N TYR A 33 -12.06 3.40 1.12
CA TYR A 33 -11.64 2.00 1.07
C TYR A 33 -10.18 1.86 1.53
N ARG A 34 -9.97 1.24 2.69
CA ARG A 34 -8.64 0.91 3.23
C ARG A 34 -8.18 -0.44 2.69
N LEU A 35 -7.60 -0.43 1.50
CA LEU A 35 -7.07 -1.64 0.86
C LEU A 35 -5.69 -1.95 1.44
N ALA A 36 -5.55 -3.07 2.15
CA ALA A 36 -4.30 -3.44 2.82
C ALA A 36 -3.24 -3.95 1.84
N ASN A 37 -3.63 -4.76 0.85
CA ASN A 37 -2.75 -5.25 -0.21
C ASN A 37 -3.60 -5.60 -1.45
N VAL A 38 -3.56 -4.76 -2.49
CA VAL A 38 -4.27 -5.06 -3.75
C VAL A 38 -3.32 -5.84 -4.64
N ILE A 39 -3.56 -7.15 -4.73
CA ILE A 39 -2.81 -8.03 -5.61
C ILE A 39 -3.59 -8.12 -6.92
N GLY A 40 -3.10 -7.45 -7.96
CA GLY A 40 -3.68 -7.43 -9.32
C GLY A 40 -2.59 -7.61 -10.37
N THR A 41 -2.84 -7.22 -11.63
CA THR A 41 -1.86 -7.16 -12.74
C THR A 41 -0.80 -6.07 -12.50
N SER A 42 -0.20 -6.06 -11.33
CA SER A 42 0.85 -5.14 -10.93
C SER A 42 2.18 -5.83 -11.11
N THR A 43 3.02 -5.26 -11.97
CA THR A 43 4.38 -5.68 -12.29
C THR A 43 5.37 -5.49 -11.14
N HIS A 44 4.90 -5.01 -9.98
CA HIS A 44 5.71 -4.66 -8.81
C HIS A 44 5.21 -5.42 -7.59
N GLY A 45 5.49 -6.72 -7.58
CA GLY A 45 5.25 -7.59 -6.45
C GLY A 45 6.51 -8.38 -6.14
N VAL A 46 6.75 -8.63 -4.85
CA VAL A 46 7.83 -9.50 -4.36
C VAL A 46 7.80 -10.87 -5.06
N ILE A 47 6.61 -11.35 -5.46
CA ILE A 47 6.41 -12.59 -6.21
C ILE A 47 7.02 -12.51 -7.63
N TYR A 48 6.82 -11.40 -8.35
CA TYR A 48 7.42 -11.21 -9.68
C TYR A 48 8.94 -11.18 -9.59
N ASP A 49 9.46 -10.49 -8.58
CA ASP A 49 10.90 -10.38 -8.35
C ASP A 49 11.52 -11.73 -7.96
N PHE A 50 10.81 -12.54 -7.16
CA PHE A 50 11.23 -13.92 -6.85
C PHE A 50 11.19 -14.84 -8.07
N ILE A 51 10.15 -14.78 -8.91
CA ILE A 51 10.09 -15.58 -10.15
C ILE A 51 11.26 -15.22 -11.08
N LYS A 52 11.58 -13.93 -11.22
CA LYS A 52 12.70 -13.47 -12.03
C LYS A 52 14.05 -13.92 -11.45
N LYS A 53 14.24 -13.82 -10.13
CA LYS A 53 15.46 -14.30 -9.43
C LYS A 53 15.63 -15.82 -9.53
N LEU A 54 14.56 -16.59 -9.37
CA LEU A 54 14.57 -18.06 -9.56
C LEU A 54 14.87 -18.46 -11.01
N SER A 55 14.37 -17.70 -11.98
CA SER A 55 14.69 -17.93 -13.39
C SER A 55 16.16 -17.65 -13.70
N ALA A 56 16.79 -16.70 -13.01
CA ALA A 56 18.19 -16.36 -13.18
C ALA A 56 19.15 -17.30 -12.43
N ASN A 57 18.77 -17.78 -11.24
CA ASN A 57 19.54 -18.75 -10.47
C ASN A 57 18.63 -19.65 -9.62
N ARG A 58 18.50 -20.92 -10.02
CA ARG A 58 17.58 -21.89 -9.37
C ARG A 58 18.11 -22.47 -8.05
N LEU A 59 19.39 -22.27 -7.72
CA LEU A 59 20.04 -22.92 -6.57
C LEU A 59 20.07 -22.04 -5.31
N MET A 60 19.82 -20.73 -5.44
CA MET A 60 19.88 -19.81 -4.30
C MET A 60 18.92 -18.63 -4.50
N LEU A 61 18.03 -18.41 -3.52
CA LEU A 61 17.09 -17.29 -3.52
C LEU A 61 17.49 -16.29 -2.44
N GLU A 62 17.93 -15.11 -2.85
CA GLU A 62 18.28 -14.04 -1.92
C GLU A 62 17.03 -13.22 -1.54
N ILE A 63 16.59 -13.38 -0.29
CA ILE A 63 15.49 -12.61 0.31
C ILE A 63 16.10 -11.33 0.91
N LEU A 64 16.33 -10.33 0.05
CA LEU A 64 16.71 -9.00 0.51
C LEU A 64 15.47 -8.29 1.07
N ARG A 65 15.44 -8.11 2.40
CA ARG A 65 14.64 -7.07 3.04
C ARG A 65 15.39 -5.75 2.88
N ASN A 66 14.88 -4.87 2.04
CA ASN A 66 15.16 -3.43 2.12
C ASN A 66 13.83 -2.70 2.29
#